data_AF-A0A484F4A3-F1
#
_entry.id   AF-A0A484F4A3-F1
#
_cell.length_a   1.000
_cell.length_b   1.000
_cell.length_c   1.000
_cell.angle_alpha   90.00
_cell.angle_beta   90.00
_cell.angle_gamma   90.00
#
_symmetry.space_group_name_H-M   'P 1'
#
loop_
_entity.id
_entity.type
_entity.pdbx_description
1 polymer ?
#
loop_
_entity_poly.entity_id
_entity_poly.type
_entity_poly.pdbx_seq_one_letter_code
_entity_poly.pdbx_strand_id
1 'polypeptide(L)'
;MTKYNIHALCGHIVTVEIPGNKEEVQKKKKEIENSECSKCKNRTVLEEENTIKTVSYSEYKDIYIGCETVEGSYNDEDKTIDVCVPKNKRWR
;
A
#
# COMPACT_ATOMS: atom_id res chain seq x y z
N MET A 1 -9.76 -23.67 -8.87
CA MET A 1 -8.60 -22.81 -8.55
C MET A 1 -8.71 -22.42 -7.09
N THR A 2 -7.62 -22.49 -6.33
CA THR A 2 -7.64 -22.23 -4.88
C THR A 2 -7.03 -20.86 -4.59
N LYS A 3 -7.81 -19.99 -3.94
CA LYS A 3 -7.37 -18.67 -3.47
C LYS A 3 -6.70 -18.82 -2.11
N TYR A 4 -5.57 -18.15 -1.93
CA TYR A 4 -4.84 -18.13 -0.66
C TYR A 4 -4.69 -16.70 -0.17
N ASN A 5 -5.01 -16.48 1.09
CA ASN A 5 -4.69 -15.25 1.81
C ASN A 5 -3.34 -15.45 2.49
N ILE A 6 -2.37 -14.60 2.17
CA ILE A 6 -0.99 -14.70 2.64
C ILE A 6 -0.61 -13.37 3.27
N HIS A 7 0.01 -13.40 4.43
CA HIS A 7 0.56 -12.20 5.05
C HIS A 7 1.92 -11.91 4.43
N ALA A 8 2.02 -10.82 3.68
CA ALA A 8 3.30 -10.37 3.15
C ALA A 8 4.18 -9.78 4.26
N LEU A 9 5.48 -9.61 3.99
CA LEU A 9 6.46 -9.10 4.96
C LEU A 9 6.04 -7.75 5.57
N CYS A 10 5.39 -6.91 4.76
CA CYS A 10 4.84 -5.61 5.16
C CYS A 10 3.59 -5.68 6.06
N GLY A 11 3.14 -6.87 6.47
CA GLY A 11 1.95 -7.07 7.30
C GLY A 11 0.61 -7.08 6.55
N HIS A 12 0.59 -6.69 5.28
CA HIS A 12 -0.61 -6.72 4.45
C HIS A 12 -1.02 -8.15 4.05
N ILE A 13 -2.33 -8.40 4.07
CA ILE A 13 -2.92 -9.64 3.56
C ILE A 13 -3.05 -9.52 2.04
N VAL A 14 -2.42 -10.44 1.31
CA VAL A 14 -2.47 -10.54 -0.14
C VAL A 14 -3.26 -11.79 -0.52
N THR A 15 -4.33 -11.61 -1.30
CA THR A 15 -5.08 -12.73 -1.87
C THR A 15 -4.50 -13.07 -3.23
N VAL A 16 -3.94 -14.27 -3.37
CA VAL A 16 -3.38 -14.75 -4.64
C VAL A 16 -3.98 -16.08 -5.05
N GLU A 17 -4.09 -16.27 -6.35
CA GLU A 17 -4.43 -17.54 -6.96
C GLU A 17 -3.15 -18.23 -7.38
N ILE A 18 -2.81 -19.34 -6.73
CA ILE A 18 -1.60 -20.10 -7.06
C ILE A 18 -2.01 -21.38 -7.79
N PRO A 19 -1.82 -21.46 -9.12
CA PRO A 19 -1.98 -22.71 -9.85
C PRO A 19 -0.74 -23.59 -9.63
N GLY A 20 -0.94 -24.89 -9.36
CA GLY A 20 0.15 -25.86 -9.26
C GLY A 20 -0.04 -26.93 -8.18
N ASN A 21 0.96 -27.80 -8.05
CA ASN A 21 1.04 -28.82 -7.00
C ASN A 21 1.40 -28.22 -5.64
N LYS A 22 1.21 -28.99 -4.56
CA LYS A 22 1.38 -28.52 -3.16
C LYS A 22 2.75 -27.88 -2.90
N GLU A 23 3.83 -28.42 -3.46
CA GLU A 23 5.20 -27.88 -3.27
C GLU A 23 5.36 -26.49 -3.90
N GLU A 24 4.89 -26.30 -5.13
CA GLU A 24 4.92 -25.00 -5.82
C GLU A 24 4.06 -23.96 -5.09
N VAL A 25 2.91 -24.39 -4.55
CA VAL A 25 2.06 -23.53 -3.72
C VAL A 25 2.80 -23.08 -2.46
N GLN A 26 3.51 -23.99 -1.78
CA GLN A 26 4.27 -23.62 -0.58
C GLN A 26 5.45 -22.70 -0.88
N LYS A 27 6.18 -22.94 -1.98
CA LYS A 27 7.28 -22.09 -2.41
C LYS A 27 6.80 -20.66 -2.69
N LYS A 28 5.74 -20.50 -3.50
CA LYS A 28 5.15 -19.19 -3.79
C LYS A 28 4.59 -18.49 -2.55
N LYS A 29 4.02 -19.25 -1.61
CA LYS A 29 3.59 -18.68 -0.32
C LYS A 29 4.75 -18.07 0.43
N LYS A 30 5.84 -18.83 0.62
CA LYS A 30 7.07 -18.34 1.26
C LYS A 30 7.67 -17.12 0.55
N GLU A 31 7.67 -17.11 -0.78
CA GLU A 31 8.14 -15.97 -1.56
C GLU A 31 7.30 -14.71 -1.28
N ILE A 32 5.97 -14.83 -1.22
CA ILE A 32 5.08 -13.71 -0.91
C ILE A 32 5.22 -13.27 0.55
N GLU A 33 5.36 -14.21 1.49
CA GLU A 33 5.60 -13.90 2.91
C GLU A 33 6.90 -13.12 3.12
N ASN A 34 7.93 -13.37 2.30
CA ASN A 34 9.22 -12.68 2.37
C ASN A 34 9.36 -11.51 1.40
N SER A 35 8.33 -11.19 0.60
CA SER A 35 8.37 -10.09 -0.37
C SER A 35 7.42 -8.97 0.03
N GLU A 36 7.76 -7.76 -0.41
CA GLU A 36 6.87 -6.61 -0.33
C GLU A 36 5.64 -6.83 -1.21
N CYS A 37 4.46 -6.63 -0.63
CA CYS A 37 3.22 -6.81 -1.38
C CYS A 37 3.12 -5.79 -2.53
N SER A 38 2.27 -6.09 -3.52
CA SER A 38 2.03 -5.17 -4.63
C SER A 38 1.58 -3.78 -4.18
N LYS A 39 0.92 -3.65 -3.01
CA LYS A 39 0.57 -2.32 -2.46
C LYS A 39 1.80 -1.53 -2.03
N CYS A 40 2.78 -2.17 -1.39
CA CYS A 40 4.05 -1.55 -1.03
C CYS A 40 4.87 -1.19 -2.28
N LYS A 41 4.90 -2.07 -3.29
CA LYS A 41 5.56 -1.76 -4.56
C LYS A 41 4.91 -0.57 -5.28
N ASN A 42 3.58 -0.49 -5.27
CA ASN A 42 2.88 0.67 -5.83
C ASN A 42 3.17 1.95 -5.03
N ARG A 43 3.30 1.86 -3.71
CA ARG A 43 3.74 2.98 -2.87
C ARG A 43 5.11 3.50 -3.32
N THR A 44 6.08 2.63 -3.57
CA THR A 44 7.41 3.02 -4.04
C THR A 44 7.37 3.73 -5.40
N VAL A 45 6.60 3.21 -6.36
CA VAL A 45 6.41 3.85 -7.67
C VAL A 45 5.70 5.20 -7.53
N LEU A 46 4.67 5.27 -6.69
CA LEU A 46 4.02 6.53 -6.35
C LEU A 46 4.97 7.51 -5.67
N GLU A 47 5.96 7.06 -4.89
CA GLU A 47 7.00 7.91 -4.27
C GLU A 47 8.04 8.44 -5.27
N GLU A 48 8.22 7.79 -6.42
CA GLU A 48 9.08 8.32 -7.48
C GLU A 48 8.43 9.56 -8.13
N GLU A 49 7.11 9.53 -8.35
CA GLU A 49 6.36 10.61 -9.01
C GLU A 49 5.71 11.61 -8.04
N ASN A 50 5.47 11.20 -6.79
CA ASN A 50 4.79 11.94 -5.73
C ASN A 50 5.64 11.92 -4.46
N THR A 51 5.45 12.89 -3.58
CA THR A 51 5.97 12.87 -2.22
C THR A 51 4.88 12.36 -1.30
N ILE A 52 5.14 11.28 -0.55
CA ILE A 52 4.20 10.86 0.50
C ILE A 52 4.37 11.78 1.70
N LYS A 53 3.27 12.35 2.17
CA LYS A 53 3.21 13.16 3.38
C LYS A 53 2.18 12.60 4.33
N THR A 54 2.59 12.35 5.57
CA THR A 54 1.68 12.11 6.69
C THR A 54 1.10 13.46 7.13
N VAL A 55 -0.21 13.62 7.03
CA VAL A 55 -0.93 14.84 7.44
C VAL A 55 -2.09 14.48 8.34
N SER A 56 -2.57 15.44 9.13
CA SER A 56 -3.82 15.23 9.85
C SER A 56 -4.99 15.09 8.88
N TYR A 57 -6.01 14.34 9.26
CA TYR A 57 -7.21 14.14 8.44
C TYR A 57 -7.94 15.47 8.15
N SER A 58 -7.84 16.44 9.08
CA SER A 58 -8.34 17.80 8.88
C SER A 58 -7.55 18.55 7.80
N GLU A 59 -6.22 18.51 7.85
CA GLU A 59 -5.37 19.12 6.81
C GLU A 59 -5.56 18.46 5.45
N TYR A 60 -5.79 17.15 5.42
CA TYR A 60 -6.15 16.46 4.18
C TYR A 60 -7.41 17.05 3.56
N LYS A 61 -8.47 17.25 4.37
CA LYS A 61 -9.75 17.79 3.87
C LYS A 61 -9.69 19.25 3.43
N ASP A 62 -8.76 20.02 3.98
CA ASP A 62 -8.63 21.44 3.71
C ASP A 62 -7.67 21.73 2.55
N ILE A 63 -6.45 21.18 2.64
CA ILE A 63 -5.34 21.52 1.74
C ILE A 63 -5.16 20.45 0.67
N TYR A 64 -5.17 19.18 1.07
CA TYR A 64 -4.81 18.06 0.19
C TYR A 64 -6.04 17.35 -0.41
N ILE A 65 -7.20 18.00 -0.40
CA ILE A 65 -8.44 17.44 -0.91
C ILE A 65 -8.29 17.14 -2.41
N GLY A 66 -8.47 15.88 -2.79
CA GLY A 66 -8.24 15.40 -4.16
C GLY A 66 -6.82 14.89 -4.46
N CYS A 67 -5.91 14.85 -3.47
CA CYS A 67 -4.75 13.95 -3.55
C CYS A 67 -5.15 12.52 -3.20
N GLU A 68 -4.48 11.56 -3.84
CA GLU A 68 -4.67 10.14 -3.56
C GLU A 68 -4.10 9.81 -2.18
N THR A 69 -4.79 8.99 -1.41
CA THR A 69 -4.37 8.55 -0.08
C THR A 69 -3.80 7.16 -0.15
N VAL A 70 -2.75 6.88 0.61
CA VAL A 70 -2.18 5.54 0.69
C VAL A 70 -3.19 4.64 1.41
N GLU A 71 -3.61 3.57 0.75
CA GLU A 71 -4.59 2.64 1.32
C GLU A 71 -4.06 2.01 2.62
N GLY A 72 -4.87 2.04 3.68
CA GLY A 72 -4.49 1.50 4.99
C GLY A 72 -3.57 2.39 5.83
N SER A 73 -3.26 3.61 5.36
CA SER A 73 -2.40 4.55 6.10
C SER A 73 -3.11 5.40 7.16
N TYR A 74 -4.44 5.31 7.24
CA TYR A 74 -5.19 6.06 8.23
C TYR A 74 -4.89 5.53 9.63
N ASN A 75 -4.29 6.37 10.47
CA ASN A 75 -4.07 6.11 11.88
C ASN A 75 -5.19 6.79 12.69
N ASP A 76 -6.02 5.99 13.35
CA ASP A 76 -7.16 6.48 14.13
C ASP A 76 -6.75 7.17 15.43
N GLU A 77 -5.63 6.74 16.04
CA GLU A 77 -5.12 7.29 17.30
C GLU A 77 -4.70 8.76 17.12
N ASP A 78 -3.89 9.02 16.09
CA ASP A 78 -3.37 10.35 15.77
C ASP A 78 -4.27 11.12 14.79
N LYS A 79 -5.30 10.47 14.22
CA LYS A 79 -6.13 11.00 13.13
C LYS A 79 -5.29 11.51 11.96
N THR A 80 -4.27 10.75 11.58
CA THR A 80 -3.37 11.07 10.47
C THR A 80 -3.56 10.12 9.31
N ILE A 81 -3.17 10.55 8.12
CA ILE A 81 -3.25 9.77 6.88
C ILE A 81 -2.06 10.09 5.99
N ASP A 82 -1.54 9.08 5.30
CA ASP A 82 -0.50 9.29 4.28
C ASP A 82 -1.14 9.67 2.96
N VAL A 83 -0.71 10.80 2.39
CA VAL A 83 -1.24 11.37 1.17
C VAL A 83 -0.15 11.46 0.11
N CYS A 84 -0.44 11.02 -1.11
CA CYS A 84 0.42 11.14 -2.27
C CYS A 84 0.31 12.54 -2.88
N VAL A 85 1.32 13.37 -2.62
CA VAL A 85 1.42 14.75 -3.13
C VAL A 85 2.24 14.77 -4.42
N PRO A 86 1.67 15.10 -5.59
CA PRO A 86 2.45 15.17 -6.82
C PRO A 86 3.58 16.17 -6.69
N LYS A 87 4.80 15.77 -7.08
CA LYS A 87 5.99 16.65 -7.00
C LYS A 87 5.84 17.92 -7.84
N ASN A 88 5.01 17.86 -8.89
CA ASN A 88 4.69 18.99 -9.77
C ASN A 88 3.40 19.75 -9.39
N LYS A 89 2.72 19.41 -8.29
CA LYS A 89 1.51 20.15 -7.89
C LYS A 89 1.92 21.51 -7.34
N ARG A 90 1.68 22.56 -8.12
CA ARG A 90 1.80 23.94 -7.68
C ARG A 90 0.57 24.28 -6.84
N TRP A 91 0.71 24.14 -5.53
CA TRP A 91 -0.29 24.56 -4.55
C TRP A 91 -0.51 26.07 -4.70
N ARG A 92 -1.76 26.49 -4.84
CA ARG A 92 -2.16 27.87 -5.19
C ARG A 92 -2.49 28.66 -3.94
#